data_AF-A0A1G7TRX1-F1
#
_entry.id   AF-A0A1G7TRX1-F1
#
_cell.length_a   1.000
_cell.length_b   1.000
_cell.length_c   1.000
_cell.angle_alpha   90.00
_cell.angle_beta   90.00
_cell.angle_gamma   90.00
#
_symmetry.space_group_name_H-M   'P 1'
#
loop_
_entity.id
_entity.type
_entity.pdbx_description
1 polymer ?
#
loop_
_entity_poly.entity_id
_entity_poly.type
_entity_poly.pdbx_seq_one_letter_code
_entity_poly.pdbx_strand_id
1 'polypeptide(L)'
;MCAGLLVGCARPTGDFGRAAPSVLHDEILPTIGASRAAADGEPVSDFNLTDQEREMHDRVWRFLIAPHTRDWFYDTAVEWQRTRLAGTVDTQFLADRYYATLRSTQFQSSRVRYRKVENDIVIDIATLPTTFAAICRVIEVDRQRAIAVGNVALGRPDGREQVAARKWENQEKIAWFTRALDYRYTSYSLALDRLLVETPHEEARAVDAQLAMLEPWVLRAKAGDFCLSATGGNVFKDSGHPSRYETYVAPVEIPTIRK
;
A
#
# COMPACT_ATOMS: atom_id res chain seq x y z
N MET A 1 -19.56 -26.42 22.83
CA MET A 1 -20.28 -25.89 21.65
C MET A 1 -20.31 -24.37 21.79
N CYS A 2 -19.77 -23.51 20.95
CA CYS A 2 -18.98 -23.63 19.72
C CYS A 2 -17.91 -22.53 19.79
N ALA A 3 -16.65 -22.92 19.84
CA ALA A 3 -15.50 -22.06 19.60
C ALA A 3 -14.99 -22.41 18.19
N GLY A 4 -15.11 -21.47 17.26
CA GLY A 4 -14.69 -21.65 15.88
C GLY A 4 -15.73 -21.11 14.91
N LEU A 5 -15.48 -19.90 14.39
CA LEU A 5 -15.90 -19.42 13.06
C LEU A 5 -15.49 -17.96 12.76
N LEU A 6 -14.49 -17.37 13.45
CA LEU A 6 -14.00 -16.01 13.12
C LEU A 6 -12.63 -15.96 12.40
N VAL A 7 -12.02 -17.11 12.07
CA VAL A 7 -10.70 -17.16 11.41
C VAL A 7 -10.80 -16.98 9.87
N GLY A 8 -12.01 -16.83 9.31
CA GLY A 8 -12.24 -16.80 7.86
C GLY A 8 -12.18 -15.43 7.17
N CYS A 9 -12.00 -14.32 7.91
CA CYS A 9 -12.16 -12.96 7.36
C CYS A 9 -10.85 -12.18 7.16
N ALA A 10 -9.70 -12.73 7.57
CA ALA A 10 -8.39 -12.10 7.38
C ALA A 10 -7.65 -12.83 6.24
N ARG A 11 -7.08 -12.07 5.29
CA ARG A 11 -6.35 -12.65 4.16
C ARG A 11 -5.20 -13.52 4.69
N PRO A 12 -5.07 -14.77 4.20
CA PRO A 12 -3.95 -15.60 4.55
C PRO A 12 -2.66 -14.92 4.10
N THR A 13 -1.64 -14.99 4.94
CA THR A 13 -0.34 -14.40 4.63
C THR A 13 0.72 -15.48 4.71
N GLY A 14 1.65 -15.47 3.75
CA GLY A 14 2.74 -16.45 3.71
C GLY A 14 3.83 -16.14 4.73
N ASP A 15 4.89 -16.95 4.75
CA ASP A 15 5.93 -16.93 5.80
C ASP A 15 6.79 -15.65 5.81
N PHE A 16 6.75 -14.86 4.73
CA PHE A 16 7.37 -13.52 4.66
C PHE A 16 6.38 -12.39 4.91
N GLY A 17 5.17 -12.77 5.31
CA GLY A 17 4.01 -11.92 5.50
C GLY A 17 3.60 -11.08 4.29
N ARG A 18 3.95 -11.57 3.10
CA ARG A 18 3.29 -11.24 1.84
C ARG A 18 1.87 -11.82 1.86
N ALA A 19 0.95 -11.17 1.16
CA ALA A 19 -0.35 -11.76 0.86
C ALA A 19 -0.15 -13.14 0.21
N ALA A 20 -0.76 -14.18 0.78
CA ALA A 20 -0.76 -15.48 0.14
C ALA A 20 -1.80 -15.47 -1.01
N PRO A 21 -1.52 -16.16 -2.12
CA PRO A 21 -2.51 -16.37 -3.17
C PRO A 21 -3.78 -17.02 -2.58
N SER A 22 -4.94 -16.45 -2.87
CA SER A 22 -6.22 -16.94 -2.36
C SER A 22 -7.33 -16.56 -3.33
N VAL A 23 -7.97 -17.55 -3.94
CA VAL A 23 -9.12 -17.36 -4.84
C VAL A 23 -10.21 -16.50 -4.20
N LEU A 24 -10.46 -16.70 -2.90
CA LEU A 24 -11.40 -15.88 -2.15
C LEU A 24 -10.99 -14.39 -2.15
N HIS A 25 -9.74 -14.08 -1.85
CA HIS A 25 -9.27 -12.70 -1.68
C HIS A 25 -8.83 -12.01 -2.98
N ASP A 26 -8.51 -12.79 -4.00
CA ASP A 26 -7.97 -12.31 -5.27
C ASP A 26 -9.04 -12.23 -6.37
N GLU A 27 -10.09 -13.08 -6.31
CA GLU A 27 -11.14 -13.14 -7.33
C GLU A 27 -12.54 -12.89 -6.75
N ILE A 28 -12.94 -13.63 -5.71
CA ILE A 28 -14.34 -13.63 -5.22
C ILE A 28 -14.68 -12.32 -4.50
N LEU A 29 -13.93 -11.96 -3.45
CA LEU A 29 -14.22 -10.77 -2.65
C LEU A 29 -14.12 -9.47 -3.48
N PRO A 30 -13.12 -9.27 -4.37
CA PRO A 30 -13.09 -8.11 -5.26
C PRO A 30 -14.30 -8.04 -6.22
N THR A 31 -14.78 -9.17 -6.73
CA THR A 31 -15.94 -9.21 -7.64
C THR A 31 -17.25 -8.86 -6.92
N ILE A 32 -17.45 -9.41 -5.72
CA ILE A 32 -18.61 -9.06 -4.88
C ILE A 32 -18.53 -7.58 -4.48
N GLY A 33 -17.32 -7.09 -4.19
CA GLY A 33 -17.00 -5.69 -3.95
C GLY A 33 -17.39 -4.75 -5.06
N ALA A 34 -16.96 -5.05 -6.28
CA ALA A 34 -17.30 -4.30 -7.48
C ALA A 34 -18.83 -4.27 -7.70
N SER A 35 -19.51 -5.41 -7.46
CA SER A 35 -20.96 -5.50 -7.60
C SER A 35 -21.69 -4.63 -6.57
N ARG A 36 -21.22 -4.62 -5.31
CA ARG A 36 -21.75 -3.75 -4.26
C ARG A 36 -21.47 -2.28 -4.56
N ALA A 37 -20.23 -1.94 -4.90
CA ALA A 37 -19.80 -0.59 -5.24
C ALA A 37 -20.64 -0.01 -6.38
N ALA A 38 -20.87 -0.80 -7.44
CA ALA A 38 -21.76 -0.41 -8.53
C ALA A 38 -23.22 -0.21 -8.07
N ALA A 39 -23.73 -1.06 -7.16
CA ALA A 39 -25.07 -0.90 -6.58
C ALA A 39 -25.19 0.35 -5.67
N ASP A 40 -24.10 0.74 -5.01
CA ASP A 40 -23.99 1.94 -4.17
C ASP A 40 -23.66 3.21 -5.00
N GLY A 41 -23.53 3.09 -6.33
CA GLY A 41 -23.26 4.19 -7.26
C GLY A 41 -21.80 4.65 -7.32
N GLU A 42 -20.88 3.87 -6.73
CA GLU A 42 -19.44 4.14 -6.83
C GLU A 42 -18.91 3.82 -8.25
N PRO A 43 -17.97 4.62 -8.77
CA PRO A 43 -17.33 4.31 -10.04
C PRO A 43 -16.56 2.99 -9.98
N VAL A 44 -16.89 2.07 -10.89
CA VAL A 44 -16.18 0.80 -11.09
C VAL A 44 -15.69 0.75 -12.52
N SER A 45 -14.38 0.56 -12.70
CA SER A 45 -13.80 0.51 -14.04
C SER A 45 -13.68 -0.92 -14.58
N ASP A 46 -14.10 -1.13 -15.82
CA ASP A 46 -13.89 -2.39 -16.56
C ASP A 46 -12.53 -2.47 -17.26
N PHE A 47 -11.66 -1.45 -17.12
CA PHE A 47 -10.33 -1.49 -17.72
C PHE A 47 -9.43 -2.52 -17.05
N ASN A 48 -8.54 -3.12 -17.82
CA ASN A 48 -7.50 -3.98 -17.28
C ASN A 48 -6.52 -3.18 -16.42
N LEU A 49 -6.06 -3.80 -15.33
CA LEU A 49 -4.96 -3.25 -14.53
C LEU A 49 -3.64 -3.30 -15.30
N THR A 50 -2.91 -2.19 -15.24
CA THR A 50 -1.53 -2.06 -15.69
C THR A 50 -0.56 -2.68 -14.68
N ASP A 51 0.67 -2.97 -15.11
CA ASP A 51 1.72 -3.47 -14.21
C ASP A 51 2.10 -2.44 -13.15
N GLN A 52 2.02 -1.14 -13.49
CA GLN A 52 2.26 -0.05 -12.54
C GLN A 52 1.18 -0.01 -11.45
N GLU A 53 -0.09 -0.22 -11.81
CA GLU A 53 -1.19 -0.30 -10.83
C GLU A 53 -1.03 -1.52 -9.92
N ARG A 54 -0.64 -2.68 -10.46
CA ARG A 54 -0.33 -3.87 -9.65
C ARG A 54 0.82 -3.62 -8.68
N GLU A 55 1.93 -3.05 -9.17
CA GLU A 55 3.09 -2.71 -8.33
C GLU A 55 2.71 -1.73 -7.21
N MET A 56 1.95 -0.68 -7.53
CA MET A 56 1.47 0.28 -6.53
C MET A 56 0.59 -0.42 -5.50
N HIS A 57 -0.35 -1.26 -5.92
CA HIS A 57 -1.23 -1.99 -5.01
C HIS A 57 -0.42 -2.85 -4.03
N ASP A 58 0.55 -3.62 -4.51
CA ASP A 58 1.37 -4.49 -3.67
C ASP A 58 2.22 -3.71 -2.65
N ARG A 59 2.76 -2.55 -3.06
CA ARG A 59 3.58 -1.71 -2.17
C ARG A 59 2.73 -0.98 -1.13
N VAL A 60 1.58 -0.45 -1.52
CA VAL A 60 0.62 0.17 -0.59
C VAL A 60 0.09 -0.88 0.38
N TRP A 61 -0.16 -2.10 -0.10
CA TRP A 61 -0.68 -3.19 0.72
C TRP A 61 0.18 -3.50 1.94
N ARG A 62 1.50 -3.39 1.81
CA ARG A 62 2.40 -3.51 2.96
C ARG A 62 2.01 -2.59 4.12
N PHE A 63 1.67 -1.33 3.87
CA PHE A 63 1.33 -0.39 4.93
C PHE A 63 0.00 -0.72 5.59
N LEU A 64 -0.84 -1.50 4.91
CA LEU A 64 -2.13 -1.98 5.40
C LEU A 64 -2.01 -3.27 6.21
N ILE A 65 -1.04 -4.14 5.89
CA ILE A 65 -0.97 -5.51 6.46
C ILE A 65 0.38 -5.91 7.05
N ALA A 66 1.30 -4.96 7.24
CA ALA A 66 2.70 -5.27 7.46
C ALA A 66 2.90 -6.29 8.61
N PRO A 67 3.71 -7.33 8.42
CA PRO A 67 3.86 -8.41 9.40
C PRO A 67 4.38 -7.93 10.74
N HIS A 68 5.30 -6.95 10.72
CA HIS A 68 5.87 -6.34 11.92
C HIS A 68 4.87 -5.49 12.71
N THR A 69 3.72 -5.15 12.09
CA THR A 69 2.65 -4.34 12.68
C THR A 69 1.35 -5.09 12.90
N ARG A 70 1.29 -6.39 12.60
CA ARG A 70 0.04 -7.18 12.66
C ARG A 70 -0.67 -7.10 14.00
N ASP A 71 0.07 -7.11 15.10
CA ASP A 71 -0.49 -7.21 16.44
C ASP A 71 -1.17 -5.92 16.93
N TRP A 72 -1.05 -4.81 16.18
CA TRP A 72 -1.60 -3.51 16.60
C TRP A 72 -2.30 -2.72 15.49
N PHE A 73 -1.94 -2.99 14.23
CA PHE A 73 -2.42 -2.25 13.06
C PHE A 73 -3.68 -2.88 12.44
N TYR A 74 -3.92 -4.18 12.66
CA TYR A 74 -5.06 -4.86 12.07
C TYR A 74 -6.38 -4.54 12.79
N ASP A 75 -7.34 -4.06 12.01
CA ASP A 75 -8.76 -4.28 12.22
C ASP A 75 -9.28 -5.12 11.03
N THR A 76 -10.23 -6.03 11.26
CA THR A 76 -10.81 -6.86 10.19
C THR A 76 -11.40 -6.00 9.07
N ALA A 77 -11.77 -4.75 9.38
CA ALA A 77 -12.21 -3.72 8.44
C ALA A 77 -11.26 -3.48 7.24
N VAL A 78 -9.95 -3.74 7.37
CA VAL A 78 -8.97 -3.49 6.30
C VAL A 78 -9.15 -4.42 5.09
N GLU A 79 -9.47 -5.70 5.26
CA GLU A 79 -9.78 -6.55 4.09
C GLU A 79 -11.09 -6.14 3.43
N TRP A 80 -12.08 -5.79 4.24
CA TRP A 80 -13.43 -5.46 3.77
C TRP A 80 -13.45 -4.15 2.99
N GLN A 81 -12.68 -3.15 3.40
CA GLN A 81 -12.46 -1.93 2.61
C GLN A 81 -11.69 -2.20 1.32
N ARG A 82 -10.70 -3.10 1.33
CA ARG A 82 -9.92 -3.42 0.12
C ARG A 82 -10.81 -3.99 -0.96
N THR A 83 -11.68 -4.91 -0.56
CA THR A 83 -12.61 -5.59 -1.43
C THR A 83 -13.92 -4.82 -1.57
N ARG A 84 -14.00 -3.55 -1.15
CA ARG A 84 -15.22 -2.72 -1.20
C ARG A 84 -16.48 -3.40 -0.66
N LEU A 85 -16.31 -4.32 0.28
CA LEU A 85 -17.40 -5.02 0.99
C LEU A 85 -17.88 -4.25 2.21
N ALA A 86 -17.13 -3.24 2.64
CA ALA A 86 -17.56 -2.21 3.57
C ALA A 86 -17.23 -0.84 2.96
N GLY A 87 -18.05 0.18 3.26
CA GLY A 87 -17.70 1.57 2.95
C GLY A 87 -16.43 2.00 3.68
N THR A 88 -16.02 3.26 3.59
CA THR A 88 -14.86 3.78 4.34
C THR A 88 -15.10 3.72 5.86
N VAL A 89 -14.89 2.55 6.47
CA VAL A 89 -14.81 2.33 7.92
C VAL A 89 -13.51 2.93 8.46
N ASP A 90 -13.41 4.25 8.42
CA ASP A 90 -12.27 5.00 8.96
C ASP A 90 -12.49 5.35 10.44
N THR A 91 -13.30 4.55 11.13
CA THR A 91 -13.74 4.87 12.48
C THR A 91 -12.70 4.43 13.50
N GLN A 92 -11.74 5.35 13.67
CA GLN A 92 -10.78 5.44 14.77
C GLN A 92 -9.61 4.46 14.68
N PHE A 93 -8.67 4.82 13.81
CA PHE A 93 -7.25 4.54 14.04
C PHE A 93 -6.84 5.05 15.43
N LEU A 94 -7.01 4.20 16.45
CA LEU A 94 -6.66 4.50 17.83
C LEU A 94 -5.14 4.45 17.93
N ALA A 95 -4.48 5.61 17.95
CA ALA A 95 -3.02 5.72 18.06
C ALA A 95 -2.46 4.90 19.24
N ASP A 96 -3.30 4.76 20.28
CA ASP A 96 -3.08 3.95 21.48
C ASP A 96 -2.74 2.49 21.25
N ARG A 97 -3.30 1.86 20.21
CA ARG A 97 -3.21 0.41 20.01
C ARG A 97 -1.76 -0.05 19.94
N TYR A 98 -0.90 0.72 19.27
CA TYR A 98 0.53 0.40 19.20
C TYR A 98 1.18 0.35 20.58
N TYR A 99 0.99 1.40 21.38
CA TYR A 99 1.53 1.44 22.74
C TYR A 99 0.92 0.35 23.64
N ALA A 100 -0.38 0.07 23.52
CA ALA A 100 -1.04 -0.99 24.26
C ALA A 100 -0.40 -2.37 23.96
N THR A 101 -0.10 -2.64 22.68
CA THR A 101 0.62 -3.85 22.25
C THR A 101 2.06 -3.88 22.76
N LEU A 102 2.79 -2.76 22.71
CA LEU A 102 4.14 -2.68 23.30
C LEU A 102 4.11 -2.96 24.80
N ARG A 103 3.08 -2.47 25.49
CA ARG A 103 2.93 -2.64 26.94
C ARG A 103 2.61 -4.07 27.32
N SER A 104 1.72 -4.74 26.58
CA SER A 104 1.34 -6.13 26.83
C SER A 104 2.41 -7.14 26.41
N THR A 105 3.28 -6.78 25.47
CA THR A 105 4.38 -7.64 25.00
C THR A 105 5.49 -7.73 26.06
N GLN A 106 5.91 -8.97 26.35
CA GLN A 106 7.03 -9.22 27.24
C GLN A 106 8.37 -8.92 26.53
N PHE A 107 9.11 -7.94 27.05
CA PHE A 107 10.45 -7.61 26.59
C PHE A 107 11.47 -7.93 27.69
N GLN A 108 12.70 -8.30 27.27
CA GLN A 108 13.80 -8.57 28.21
C GLN A 108 14.29 -7.30 28.93
N SER A 109 14.05 -6.11 28.35
CA SER A 109 14.34 -4.82 28.99
C SER A 109 13.63 -3.66 28.26
N SER A 110 13.55 -2.50 28.92
CA SER A 110 13.05 -1.26 28.29
C SER A 110 13.84 -0.89 27.04
N ARG A 111 15.17 -1.09 27.03
CA ARG A 111 16.03 -0.87 25.84
C ARG A 111 15.53 -1.62 24.61
N VAL A 112 15.15 -2.89 24.77
CA VAL A 112 14.63 -3.71 23.66
C VAL A 112 13.28 -3.17 23.17
N ARG A 113 12.45 -2.65 24.07
CA ARG A 113 11.17 -2.03 23.72
C ARG A 113 11.35 -0.77 22.87
N TYR A 114 12.28 0.12 23.23
CA TYR A 114 12.62 1.29 22.39
C TYR A 114 13.16 0.86 21.02
N ARG A 115 14.07 -0.12 20.98
CA ARG A 115 14.63 -0.64 19.74
C ARG A 115 13.58 -1.29 18.83
N LYS A 116 12.52 -1.87 19.39
CA LYS A 116 11.37 -2.36 18.61
C LYS A 116 10.69 -1.19 17.88
N VAL A 117 10.44 -0.07 18.55
CA VAL A 117 9.85 1.13 17.92
C VAL A 117 10.76 1.67 16.82
N GLU A 118 12.05 1.84 17.13
CA GLU A 118 13.06 2.28 16.16
C GLU A 118 13.05 1.40 14.90
N ASN A 119 13.11 0.07 15.07
CA ASN A 119 13.12 -0.88 13.96
C ASN A 119 11.85 -0.78 13.12
N ASP A 120 10.68 -0.64 13.74
CA ASP A 120 9.41 -0.51 13.02
C ASP A 120 9.40 0.74 12.13
N ILE A 121 9.92 1.87 12.63
CA ILE A 121 10.06 3.12 11.86
C ILE A 121 11.05 2.95 10.71
N VAL A 122 12.24 2.39 10.98
CA VAL A 122 13.29 2.16 9.96
C VAL A 122 12.77 1.29 8.81
N ILE A 123 12.04 0.23 9.16
CA ILE A 123 11.43 -0.71 8.22
C ILE A 123 10.37 -0.02 7.35
N ASP A 124 9.62 0.93 7.89
CA ASP A 124 8.66 1.73 7.12
C ASP A 124 9.41 2.70 6.18
N ILE A 125 10.35 3.50 6.72
CA ILE A 125 11.18 4.45 5.97
C ILE A 125 11.86 3.79 4.77
N ALA A 126 12.45 2.62 4.95
CA ALA A 126 13.18 1.90 3.90
C ALA A 126 12.31 1.59 2.67
N THR A 127 10.98 1.50 2.83
CA THR A 127 10.06 1.17 1.74
C THR A 127 9.42 2.37 1.07
N LEU A 128 9.33 3.52 1.77
CA LEU A 128 8.67 4.73 1.29
C LEU A 128 9.19 5.24 -0.06
N PRO A 129 10.51 5.30 -0.35
CA PRO A 129 11.00 5.79 -1.64
C PRO A 129 10.42 5.01 -2.83
N THR A 130 10.41 3.68 -2.73
CA THR A 130 9.90 2.83 -3.81
C THR A 130 8.38 2.85 -3.90
N THR A 131 7.68 2.99 -2.78
CA THR A 131 6.22 3.15 -2.75
C THR A 131 5.80 4.47 -3.39
N PHE A 132 6.47 5.57 -3.07
CA PHE A 132 6.23 6.88 -3.68
C PHE A 132 6.49 6.85 -5.20
N ALA A 133 7.57 6.21 -5.63
CA ALA A 133 7.85 6.05 -7.05
C ALA A 133 6.76 5.26 -7.79
N ALA A 134 6.25 4.17 -7.20
CA ALA A 134 5.16 3.39 -7.79
C ALA A 134 3.85 4.19 -7.88
N ILE A 135 3.49 4.92 -6.81
CA ILE A 135 2.33 5.84 -6.83
C ILE A 135 2.50 6.88 -7.94
N CYS A 136 3.68 7.48 -8.06
CA CYS A 136 3.94 8.46 -9.12
C CYS A 136 3.76 7.88 -10.53
N ARG A 137 4.21 6.64 -10.77
CA ARG A 137 4.01 5.97 -12.06
C ARG A 137 2.52 5.79 -12.39
N VAL A 138 1.69 5.44 -11.40
CA VAL A 138 0.23 5.31 -11.60
C VAL A 138 -0.41 6.67 -11.89
N ILE A 139 -0.01 7.72 -11.18
CA ILE A 139 -0.46 9.10 -11.47
C ILE A 139 -0.14 9.48 -12.92
N GLU A 140 1.05 9.12 -13.41
CA GLU A 140 1.43 9.37 -14.80
C GLU A 140 0.62 8.51 -15.78
N VAL A 141 0.38 7.23 -15.48
CA VAL A 141 -0.50 6.36 -16.28
C VAL A 141 -1.90 6.96 -16.39
N ASP A 142 -2.47 7.45 -15.29
CA ASP A 142 -3.78 8.11 -15.28
C ASP A 142 -3.78 9.39 -16.11
N ARG A 143 -2.69 10.18 -16.06
CA ARG A 143 -2.52 11.37 -16.91
C ARG A 143 -2.49 11.01 -18.40
N GLN A 144 -1.73 9.98 -18.77
CA GLN A 144 -1.65 9.51 -20.15
C GLN A 144 -2.99 8.97 -20.64
N ARG A 145 -3.72 8.25 -19.78
CA ARG A 145 -5.05 7.71 -20.08
C ARG A 145 -6.06 8.83 -20.36
N ALA A 146 -6.03 9.91 -19.57
CA ALA A 146 -6.86 11.09 -19.77
C ALA A 146 -6.56 11.82 -21.09
N ILE A 147 -5.30 11.85 -21.53
CA ILE A 147 -4.93 12.41 -22.84
C ILE A 147 -5.40 11.49 -23.98
N ALA A 148 -5.18 10.18 -23.84
CA ALA A 148 -5.51 9.21 -24.89
C ALA A 148 -7.02 9.19 -25.19
N VAL A 149 -7.88 9.18 -24.17
CA VAL A 149 -9.33 9.12 -24.37
C VAL A 149 -9.91 10.36 -25.08
N GLY A 150 -9.21 11.49 -25.03
CA GLY A 150 -9.58 12.69 -25.78
C GLY A 150 -9.19 12.66 -27.25
N ASN A 151 -8.22 11.83 -27.64
CA ASN A 151 -7.56 11.89 -28.95
C ASN A 151 -7.72 10.63 -29.81
N VAL A 152 -8.25 9.53 -29.28
CA VAL A 152 -8.45 8.29 -30.05
C VAL A 152 -9.81 8.30 -30.75
N ALA A 153 -9.79 8.42 -32.08
CA ALA A 153 -10.97 8.55 -32.94
C ALA A 153 -11.94 7.35 -32.93
N LEU A 154 -11.48 6.16 -32.52
CA LEU A 154 -12.28 4.93 -32.39
C LEU A 154 -12.21 4.37 -30.95
N GLY A 155 -12.27 5.27 -29.95
CA GLY A 155 -12.33 4.86 -28.54
C GLY A 155 -13.60 4.09 -28.21
N ARG A 156 -13.55 3.27 -27.16
CA ARG A 156 -14.74 2.62 -26.59
C ARG A 156 -15.79 3.70 -26.22
N PRO A 157 -17.10 3.51 -26.48
CA PRO A 157 -18.12 4.55 -26.25
C PRO A 157 -18.18 5.11 -24.83
N ASP A 158 -17.94 4.26 -23.83
CA ASP A 158 -17.88 4.60 -22.39
C ASP A 158 -16.46 4.98 -21.93
N GLY A 159 -15.50 5.12 -22.85
CA GLY A 159 -14.08 5.23 -22.51
C GLY A 159 -13.79 6.36 -21.52
N ARG A 160 -14.48 7.51 -21.63
CA ARG A 160 -14.30 8.64 -20.70
C ARG A 160 -14.75 8.31 -19.28
N GLU A 161 -15.88 7.64 -19.14
CA GLU A 161 -16.39 7.17 -17.86
C GLU A 161 -15.44 6.14 -17.24
N GLN A 162 -14.96 5.19 -18.04
CA GLN A 162 -14.02 4.17 -17.58
C GLN A 162 -12.66 4.74 -17.15
N VAL A 163 -12.15 5.77 -17.85
CA VAL A 163 -10.95 6.52 -17.43
C VAL A 163 -11.18 7.21 -16.09
N ALA A 164 -12.32 7.89 -15.94
CA ALA A 164 -12.65 8.60 -14.71
C ALA A 164 -12.82 7.63 -13.53
N ALA A 165 -13.53 6.52 -13.76
CA ALA A 165 -13.71 5.46 -12.78
C ALA A 165 -12.35 4.89 -12.33
N ARG A 166 -11.48 4.47 -13.25
CA ARG A 166 -10.17 3.88 -12.90
C ARG A 166 -9.29 4.85 -12.11
N LYS A 167 -9.27 6.12 -12.52
CA LYS A 167 -8.54 7.18 -11.80
C LYS A 167 -9.06 7.34 -10.38
N TRP A 168 -10.39 7.32 -10.19
CA TRP A 168 -10.99 7.37 -8.87
C TRP A 168 -10.58 6.17 -8.01
N GLU A 169 -10.57 4.94 -8.56
CA GLU A 169 -10.12 3.75 -7.83
C GLU A 169 -8.66 3.86 -7.37
N ASN A 170 -7.78 4.37 -8.25
CA ASN A 170 -6.37 4.58 -7.94
C ASN A 170 -6.21 5.64 -6.85
N GLN A 171 -6.97 6.73 -6.92
CA GLN A 171 -6.97 7.79 -5.90
C GLN A 171 -7.41 7.27 -4.52
N GLU A 172 -8.41 6.40 -4.46
CA GLU A 172 -8.84 5.79 -3.19
C GLU A 172 -7.73 4.94 -2.55
N LYS A 173 -6.99 4.16 -3.35
CA LYS A 173 -5.85 3.39 -2.85
C LYS A 173 -4.72 4.29 -2.34
N ILE A 174 -4.43 5.39 -3.04
CA ILE A 174 -3.44 6.38 -2.63
C ILE A 174 -3.88 7.08 -1.34
N ALA A 175 -5.14 7.50 -1.25
CA ALA A 175 -5.68 8.15 -0.06
C ALA A 175 -5.58 7.24 1.17
N TRP A 176 -5.86 5.94 1.00
CA TRP A 176 -5.73 4.98 2.08
C TRP A 176 -4.28 4.77 2.54
N PHE A 177 -3.34 4.69 1.60
CA PHE A 177 -1.92 4.69 1.92
C PHE A 177 -1.53 5.91 2.77
N THR A 178 -1.95 7.11 2.35
CA THR A 178 -1.67 8.36 3.07
C THR A 178 -2.20 8.31 4.51
N ARG A 179 -3.44 7.86 4.72
CA ARG A 179 -4.03 7.73 6.06
C ARG A 179 -3.31 6.68 6.90
N ALA A 180 -2.95 5.54 6.31
CA ALA A 180 -2.19 4.48 6.99
C ALA A 180 -0.81 4.95 7.43
N LEU A 181 -0.12 5.75 6.61
CA LEU A 181 1.18 6.31 6.93
C LEU A 181 1.10 7.35 8.06
N ASP A 182 0.13 8.26 8.01
CA ASP A 182 -0.14 9.25 9.08
C ASP A 182 -0.48 8.56 10.41
N TYR A 183 -1.27 7.49 10.36
CA TYR A 183 -1.58 6.69 11.53
C TYR A 183 -0.33 6.06 12.15
N ARG A 184 0.54 5.43 11.35
CA ARG A 184 1.80 4.83 11.83
C ARG A 184 2.66 5.87 12.55
N TYR A 185 2.87 7.02 11.91
CA TYR A 185 3.64 8.12 12.52
C TYR A 185 3.05 8.56 13.86
N THR A 186 1.73 8.79 13.91
CA THR A 186 1.03 9.19 15.14
C THR A 186 1.14 8.13 16.24
N SER A 187 1.00 6.85 15.89
CA SER A 187 1.17 5.73 16.82
C SER A 187 2.58 5.63 17.39
N TYR A 188 3.60 5.79 16.55
CA TYR A 188 5.00 5.75 16.98
C TYR A 188 5.36 6.94 17.89
N SER A 189 4.91 8.15 17.53
CA SER A 189 5.10 9.35 18.35
C SER A 189 4.44 9.21 19.73
N LEU A 190 3.17 8.78 19.76
CA LEU A 190 2.47 8.57 21.02
C LEU A 190 3.11 7.49 21.89
N ALA A 191 3.62 6.41 21.28
CA ALA A 191 4.32 5.37 21.99
C ALA A 191 5.63 5.89 22.61
N LEU A 192 6.40 6.72 21.89
CA LEU A 192 7.61 7.33 22.43
C LEU A 192 7.30 8.17 23.69
N ASP A 193 6.31 9.07 23.61
CA ASP A 193 5.91 9.92 24.74
C ASP A 193 5.55 9.10 25.98
N ARG A 194 4.78 8.02 25.79
CA ARG A 194 4.36 7.16 26.89
C ARG A 194 5.48 6.30 27.45
N LEU A 195 6.38 5.82 26.60
CA LEU A 195 7.56 5.10 27.06
C LEU A 195 8.49 5.99 27.87
N LEU A 196 8.60 7.27 27.52
CA LEU A 196 9.36 8.25 28.29
C LEU A 196 8.76 8.48 29.69
N VAL A 197 7.43 8.44 29.81
CA VAL A 197 6.75 8.53 31.12
C VAL A 197 6.92 7.25 31.93
N GLU A 198 6.74 6.08 31.31
CA GLU A 198 6.75 4.77 32.01
C GLU A 198 8.18 4.31 32.36
N THR A 199 9.11 4.40 31.41
CA THR A 199 10.51 3.98 31.57
C THR A 199 11.44 4.92 30.78
N PRO A 200 11.88 6.04 31.35
CA PRO A 200 12.86 6.93 30.72
C PRO A 200 14.14 6.18 30.35
N HIS A 201 14.59 6.32 29.10
CA HIS A 201 15.80 5.63 28.63
C HIS A 201 16.49 6.43 27.49
N GLU A 202 17.82 6.34 27.39
CA GLU A 202 18.63 7.08 26.39
C GLU A 202 18.31 6.73 24.93
N GLU A 203 17.77 5.54 24.70
CA GLU A 203 17.39 4.99 23.38
C GLU A 203 16.20 5.74 22.78
N ALA A 204 15.47 6.52 23.59
CA ALA A 204 14.46 7.46 23.09
C ALA A 204 15.02 8.40 22.02
N ARG A 205 16.30 8.79 22.12
CA ARG A 205 16.96 9.66 21.12
C ARG A 205 17.06 9.00 19.74
N ALA A 206 17.25 7.69 19.69
CA ALA A 206 17.30 6.96 18.42
C ALA A 206 15.91 6.89 17.79
N VAL A 207 14.87 6.62 18.58
CA VAL A 207 13.46 6.63 18.12
C VAL A 207 13.06 8.02 17.60
N ASP A 208 13.37 9.07 18.37
CA ASP A 208 13.10 10.47 17.99
C ASP A 208 13.77 10.85 16.66
N ALA A 209 15.04 10.47 16.48
CA ALA A 209 15.76 10.68 15.22
C ALA A 209 15.08 9.97 14.03
N GLN A 210 14.56 8.76 14.21
CA GLN A 210 13.84 8.06 13.15
C GLN A 210 12.46 8.68 12.87
N LEU A 211 11.76 9.17 13.89
CA LEU A 211 10.50 9.92 13.70
C LEU A 211 10.75 11.18 12.87
N ALA A 212 11.81 11.93 13.16
CA ALA A 212 12.20 13.11 12.38
C ALA A 212 12.53 12.77 10.91
N MET A 213 13.03 11.57 10.63
CA MET A 213 13.25 11.08 9.26
C MET A 213 11.96 10.64 8.57
N LEU A 214 10.98 10.13 9.32
CA LEU A 214 9.69 9.68 8.80
C LEU A 214 8.75 10.86 8.49
N GLU A 215 8.75 11.91 9.32
CA GLU A 215 7.82 13.04 9.25
C GLU A 215 7.76 13.71 7.86
N PRO A 216 8.88 14.01 7.16
CA PRO A 216 8.82 14.60 5.82
C PRO A 216 8.06 13.73 4.80
N TRP A 217 8.11 12.40 4.93
CA TRP A 217 7.35 11.51 4.05
C TRP A 217 5.84 11.59 4.33
N VAL A 218 5.45 11.68 5.60
CA VAL A 218 4.05 11.84 6.02
C VAL A 218 3.50 13.14 5.45
N LEU A 219 4.23 14.25 5.63
CA LEU A 219 3.84 15.56 5.11
C LEU A 219 3.68 15.56 3.60
N ARG A 220 4.63 14.95 2.87
CA ARG A 220 4.53 14.80 1.42
C ARG A 220 3.35 13.96 0.97
N ALA A 221 3.09 12.83 1.63
CA ALA A 221 1.92 12.00 1.31
C ALA A 221 0.60 12.74 1.52
N LYS A 222 0.50 13.55 2.58
CA LYS A 222 -0.68 14.40 2.88
C LYS A 222 -0.83 15.54 1.87
N ALA A 223 0.27 16.06 1.35
CA ALA A 223 0.27 17.05 0.26
C ALA A 223 -0.05 16.43 -1.12
N GLY A 224 0.01 15.10 -1.25
CA GLY A 224 -0.10 14.42 -2.55
C GLY A 224 1.20 14.43 -3.37
N ASP A 225 2.32 14.80 -2.76
CA ASP A 225 3.61 15.02 -3.41
C ASP A 225 4.43 13.73 -3.58
N PHE A 226 3.90 12.81 -4.38
CA PHE A 226 4.54 11.50 -4.64
C PHE A 226 5.63 11.54 -5.73
N CYS A 227 5.56 12.53 -6.63
CA CYS A 227 6.42 12.58 -7.83
C CYS A 227 7.69 13.42 -7.72
N LEU A 228 7.87 14.15 -6.62
CA LEU A 228 9.06 14.95 -6.36
C LEU A 228 10.20 14.06 -5.84
N SER A 229 11.42 14.25 -6.34
CA SER A 229 12.62 13.62 -5.75
C SER A 229 13.08 14.40 -4.52
N ALA A 230 13.86 13.75 -3.65
CA ALA A 230 14.43 14.37 -2.44
C ALA A 230 15.31 15.61 -2.72
N THR A 231 15.78 15.79 -3.96
CA THR A 231 16.58 16.92 -4.43
C THR A 231 15.78 17.94 -5.25
N GLY A 232 14.44 17.90 -5.22
CA GLY A 232 13.58 18.87 -5.90
C GLY A 232 13.43 18.69 -7.42
N GLY A 233 14.00 17.62 -8.01
CA GLY A 233 13.74 17.25 -9.40
C GLY A 233 12.53 16.32 -9.53
N ASN A 234 11.81 16.34 -10.66
CA ASN A 234 10.81 15.30 -10.94
C ASN A 234 11.50 13.93 -11.10
N VAL A 235 10.93 12.86 -10.54
CA VAL A 235 11.47 11.48 -10.66
C VAL A 235 11.56 11.00 -12.11
N PHE A 236 10.86 11.67 -13.04
CA PHE A 236 10.87 11.37 -14.47
C PHE A 236 12.11 11.91 -15.18
N LYS A 237 13.18 11.13 -15.18
CA LYS A 237 14.13 11.11 -16.29
C LYS A 237 14.19 9.69 -16.85
N ASP A 238 13.55 9.52 -18.01
CA ASP A 238 13.65 8.42 -18.96
C ASP A 238 13.92 7.00 -18.44
N SER A 239 12.88 6.18 -18.47
CA SER A 239 13.01 4.86 -19.10
C SER A 239 11.80 4.64 -19.98
N GLY A 240 11.95 4.93 -21.27
CA GLY A 240 10.98 4.54 -22.28
C GLY A 240 10.80 3.03 -22.23
N HIS A 241 9.64 2.58 -21.79
CA HIS A 241 9.30 1.17 -21.87
C HIS A 241 8.92 0.84 -23.33
N PRO A 242 9.59 -0.11 -23.99
CA PRO A 242 9.19 -0.57 -25.30
C PRO A 242 7.80 -1.22 -25.19
N SER A 243 6.95 -0.95 -26.18
CA SER A 243 5.61 -1.49 -26.25
C SER A 243 5.48 -2.45 -27.42
N ARG A 244 4.61 -3.45 -27.21
CA ARG A 244 3.90 -4.31 -28.17
C ARG A 244 4.69 -5.55 -28.67
N TYR A 245 4.40 -6.71 -28.04
CA TYR A 245 4.68 -8.11 -28.46
C TYR A 245 5.99 -8.84 -28.06
N GLU A 246 6.80 -8.38 -27.10
CA GLU A 246 7.99 -9.17 -26.72
C GLU A 246 7.65 -10.44 -25.90
N THR A 247 7.39 -11.54 -26.59
CA THR A 247 7.81 -12.87 -26.12
C THR A 247 9.16 -13.14 -26.75
N TYR A 248 10.23 -13.15 -25.97
CA TYR A 248 11.54 -13.58 -26.47
C TYR A 248 11.49 -15.09 -26.72
N VAL A 249 11.34 -15.51 -27.99
CA VAL A 249 11.53 -16.89 -28.40
C VAL A 249 13.01 -17.06 -28.73
N ALA A 250 13.72 -17.84 -27.92
CA ALA A 250 15.12 -18.16 -28.20
C ALA A 250 15.26 -18.82 -29.59
N PRO A 251 16.28 -18.47 -30.40
CA PRO A 251 16.51 -19.16 -31.66
C PRO A 251 16.82 -20.64 -31.38
N VAL A 252 16.02 -21.53 -31.95
CA VAL A 252 16.31 -22.96 -32.03
C VAL A 252 17.52 -23.12 -32.95
N GLU A 253 18.63 -23.64 -32.42
CA GLU A 253 19.76 -24.07 -33.24
C GLU A 253 19.30 -25.18 -34.18
N ILE A 254 19.19 -24.87 -35.48
CA ILE A 254 19.03 -25.87 -36.52
C ILE A 254 20.45 -26.32 -36.91
N PRO A 255 20.85 -27.59 -36.66
CA PRO A 255 22.14 -28.07 -37.11
C PRO A 255 22.17 -28.07 -38.64
N THR A 256 23.09 -27.29 -39.21
CA THR A 256 23.36 -27.30 -40.64
C THR A 256 24.01 -28.63 -41.01
N ILE A 257 23.29 -29.42 -41.80
CA ILE A 257 23.82 -30.61 -42.47
C ILE A 257 24.91 -30.14 -43.43
N ARG A 258 26.17 -30.45 -43.12
CA ARG A 258 27.28 -30.27 -44.07
C ARG A 258 27.20 -31.38 -45.12
N LYS A 259 27.28 -30.99 -46.39
CA LYS A 259 27.68 -31.89 -47.49
C LYS A 259 29.17 -32.20 -47.38
#